data_AF-A0A1Y6BR91-F1
#
_entry.id   AF-A0A1Y6BR91-F1
#
_cell.length_a   1.000
_cell.length_b   1.000
_cell.length_c   1.000
_cell.angle_alpha   90.00
_cell.angle_beta   90.00
_cell.angle_gamma   90.00
#
_symmetry.space_group_name_H-M   'P 1'
#
loop_
_entity.id
_entity.type
_entity.pdbx_description
1 polymer ?
#
loop_
_entity_poly.entity_id
_entity_poly.type
_entity_poly.pdbx_seq_one_letter_code
_entity_poly.pdbx_strand_id
1 'polypeptide(L)'
;MMSPYLLPPELPETQLRELTDFAMSFVERNDYNLLETLNDMNRRIFKDFKYVSGSTTNLTTPFDVFVSRKGVCQDFANLFICLCRLLSIPARYRVGYIFTGGAYEERLEQADASHAWAEVYLPYTGWRGFDPTNGATAAQDHIRVACGRNYLDATPTGGTIFKGGGGETLKVEVRVEQTEDS
;
A
#
# COMPACT_ATOMS: atom_id res chain seq x y z
N MET A 1 20.49 3.25 -7.99
CA MET A 1 20.01 1.87 -8.24
C MET A 1 18.51 1.81 -7.92
N MET A 2 17.64 2.23 -8.86
CA MET A 2 16.16 2.23 -8.69
C MET A 2 15.47 1.04 -9.37
N SER A 3 16.22 0.26 -10.14
CA SER A 3 15.75 -0.92 -10.89
C SER A 3 14.80 -1.85 -10.14
N PRO A 4 15.03 -2.23 -8.87
CA PRO A 4 14.12 -3.16 -8.17
C PRO A 4 12.73 -2.57 -7.88
N TYR A 5 12.58 -1.24 -7.90
CA TYR A 5 11.34 -0.52 -7.63
C TYR A 5 10.57 -0.13 -8.89
N LEU A 6 11.11 -0.44 -10.07
CA LEU A 6 10.50 -0.18 -11.37
C LEU A 6 9.78 -1.41 -11.96
N LEU A 7 10.15 -2.62 -11.53
CA LEU A 7 9.62 -3.84 -12.11
C LEU A 7 8.24 -4.20 -11.53
N PRO A 8 7.18 -4.33 -12.36
CA PRO A 8 5.90 -4.83 -11.91
C PRO A 8 6.02 -6.27 -11.40
N PRO A 9 5.04 -6.77 -10.61
CA PRO A 9 4.99 -8.17 -10.22
C PRO A 9 4.87 -9.08 -11.46
N GLU A 10 5.29 -10.33 -11.32
CA GLU A 10 5.12 -11.35 -12.35
C GLU A 10 3.63 -11.72 -12.45
N LEU A 11 2.97 -11.29 -13.52
CA LEU A 11 1.57 -11.57 -13.83
C LEU A 11 1.44 -11.94 -15.32
N PRO A 12 0.38 -12.68 -15.71
CA PRO A 12 0.06 -12.91 -17.12
C PRO A 12 -0.01 -11.61 -17.93
N GLU A 13 0.47 -11.63 -19.17
CA GLU A 13 0.53 -10.43 -20.03
C GLU A 13 -0.85 -9.78 -20.24
N THR A 14 -1.90 -10.58 -20.34
CA THR A 14 -3.28 -10.09 -20.46
C THR A 14 -3.70 -9.27 -19.24
N GLN A 15 -3.34 -9.72 -18.03
CA GLN A 15 -3.62 -9.00 -16.78
C GLN A 15 -2.80 -7.71 -16.67
N LEU A 16 -1.53 -7.76 -17.06
CA LEU A 16 -0.67 -6.57 -17.10
C LEU A 16 -1.22 -5.51 -18.04
N ARG A 17 -1.76 -5.93 -19.20
CA ARG A 17 -2.38 -5.03 -20.16
C ARG A 17 -3.60 -4.31 -19.57
N GLU A 18 -4.53 -5.04 -18.96
CA GLU A 18 -5.71 -4.43 -18.34
C GLU A 18 -5.35 -3.44 -17.22
N LEU A 19 -4.37 -3.78 -16.38
CA LEU A 19 -3.87 -2.89 -15.34
C LEU A 19 -3.17 -1.66 -15.94
N THR A 20 -2.46 -1.83 -17.06
CA THR A 20 -1.81 -0.73 -17.77
C THR A 20 -2.84 0.21 -18.38
N ASP A 21 -3.87 -0.33 -19.03
CA ASP A 21 -4.98 0.46 -19.59
C ASP A 21 -5.71 1.22 -18.47
N PHE A 22 -5.94 0.57 -17.33
CA PHE A 22 -6.49 1.22 -16.15
C PHE A 22 -5.59 2.37 -15.69
N ALA A 23 -4.29 2.16 -15.53
CA ALA A 23 -3.34 3.20 -15.10
C ALA A 23 -3.24 4.36 -16.11
N MET A 24 -3.17 4.06 -17.40
CA MET A 24 -3.08 5.06 -18.48
C MET A 24 -4.33 5.94 -18.55
N SER A 25 -5.52 5.41 -18.20
CA SER A 25 -6.73 6.23 -18.13
C SER A 25 -6.62 7.40 -17.13
N PHE A 26 -5.82 7.24 -16.07
CA PHE A 26 -5.53 8.33 -15.12
C PHE A 26 -4.50 9.31 -15.67
N VAL A 27 -3.55 8.84 -16.47
CA VAL A 27 -2.56 9.70 -17.11
C VAL A 27 -3.28 10.65 -18.09
N GLU A 28 -4.12 10.09 -18.97
CA GLU A 28 -4.84 10.85 -19.98
C GLU A 28 -5.81 11.87 -19.37
N ARG A 29 -6.61 11.45 -18.37
CA ARG A 29 -7.62 12.34 -17.77
C ARG A 29 -7.05 13.46 -16.91
N ASN A 30 -5.80 13.33 -16.47
CA ASN A 30 -5.08 14.37 -15.70
C ASN A 30 -4.05 15.12 -16.56
N ASP A 31 -4.21 15.09 -17.89
CA ASP A 31 -3.35 15.81 -18.83
C ASP A 31 -1.85 15.54 -18.60
N TYR A 32 -1.51 14.27 -18.36
CA TYR A 32 -0.15 13.79 -18.14
C TYR A 32 0.58 14.44 -16.94
N ASN A 33 -0.16 15.08 -16.03
CA ASN A 33 0.41 15.64 -14.81
C ASN A 33 0.67 14.53 -13.78
N LEU A 34 1.95 14.25 -13.52
CA LEU A 34 2.39 13.17 -12.63
C LEU A 34 1.73 13.21 -11.24
N LEU A 35 1.71 14.37 -10.58
CA LEU A 35 1.23 14.45 -9.20
C LEU A 35 -0.31 14.32 -9.14
N GLU A 36 -1.01 14.94 -10.08
CA GLU A 36 -2.47 14.79 -10.19
C GLU A 36 -2.85 13.34 -10.53
N THR A 37 -2.15 12.69 -11.46
CA THR A 37 -2.34 11.26 -11.77
C THR A 37 -2.18 10.40 -10.52
N LEU A 38 -1.11 10.58 -9.73
CA LEU A 38 -0.88 9.79 -8.52
C LEU A 38 -1.93 10.04 -7.44
N ASN A 39 -2.30 11.31 -7.21
CA ASN A 39 -3.34 11.68 -6.25
C ASN A 39 -4.70 11.10 -6.64
N ASP A 40 -5.01 11.13 -7.92
CA ASP A 40 -6.27 10.67 -8.46
C ASP A 40 -6.36 9.14 -8.47
N MET A 41 -5.29 8.41 -8.81
CA MET A 41 -5.19 6.96 -8.60
C MET A 41 -5.42 6.60 -7.13
N ASN A 42 -4.77 7.32 -6.21
CA ASN A 42 -4.87 7.08 -4.77
C ASN A 42 -6.30 7.25 -4.25
N ARG A 43 -6.95 8.36 -4.63
CA ARG A 43 -8.34 8.65 -4.28
C ARG A 43 -9.31 7.68 -4.93
N ARG A 44 -9.02 7.20 -6.15
CA ARG A 44 -9.89 6.26 -6.85
C ARG A 44 -9.88 4.89 -6.19
N ILE A 45 -8.72 4.39 -5.77
CA ILE A 45 -8.66 3.14 -5.02
C ILE A 45 -9.48 3.26 -3.72
N PHE A 46 -9.30 4.36 -2.98
CA PHE A 46 -10.09 4.61 -1.76
C PHE A 46 -11.61 4.61 -1.99
N LYS A 47 -12.08 5.21 -3.09
CA LYS A 47 -13.52 5.35 -3.38
C LYS A 47 -14.16 4.08 -3.93
N ASP A 48 -13.45 3.37 -4.80
CA ASP A 48 -14.03 2.27 -5.58
C ASP A 48 -13.77 0.89 -4.96
N PHE A 49 -12.82 0.77 -4.05
CA PHE A 49 -12.44 -0.50 -3.44
C PHE A 49 -12.89 -0.55 -2.00
N LYS A 50 -13.51 -1.67 -1.62
CA LYS A 50 -14.06 -1.87 -0.29
C LYS A 50 -13.05 -2.56 0.61
N TYR A 51 -12.77 -1.96 1.76
CA TYR A 51 -12.01 -2.62 2.82
C TYR A 51 -12.83 -3.79 3.40
N VAL A 52 -12.30 -5.01 3.33
CA VAL A 52 -12.96 -6.22 3.85
C VAL A 52 -11.93 -7.14 4.50
N SER A 53 -11.88 -7.15 5.83
CA SER A 53 -11.03 -8.06 6.60
C SER A 53 -11.32 -9.53 6.27
N GLY A 54 -10.27 -10.33 6.11
CA GLY A 54 -10.38 -11.77 5.80
C GLY A 54 -10.81 -12.09 4.36
N SER A 55 -10.89 -11.10 3.47
CA SER A 55 -11.25 -11.31 2.06
C SER A 55 -10.10 -11.78 1.17
N THR A 56 -8.86 -11.65 1.64
CA THR A 56 -7.64 -11.87 0.87
C THR A 56 -6.64 -12.72 1.64
N THR A 57 -5.60 -13.19 0.94
CA THR A 57 -4.51 -13.99 1.50
C THR A 57 -3.16 -13.39 1.08
N ASN A 58 -2.06 -13.89 1.63
CA ASN A 58 -0.71 -13.47 1.20
C ASN A 58 -0.40 -13.77 -0.28
N LEU A 59 -1.21 -14.59 -0.95
CA LEU A 59 -1.09 -14.92 -2.38
C LEU A 59 -1.95 -14.03 -3.27
N THR A 60 -2.79 -13.16 -2.70
CA THR A 60 -3.66 -12.27 -3.47
C THR A 60 -2.83 -11.29 -4.31
N THR A 61 -3.06 -11.29 -5.62
CA THR A 61 -2.33 -10.46 -6.56
C THR A 61 -3.00 -9.09 -6.74
N PRO A 62 -2.28 -8.05 -7.23
CA PRO A 62 -2.90 -6.79 -7.64
C PRO A 62 -4.06 -6.96 -8.62
N PHE A 63 -3.99 -7.94 -9.51
CA PHE A 63 -5.06 -8.20 -10.47
C PHE A 63 -6.31 -8.76 -9.79
N ASP A 64 -6.17 -9.66 -8.82
CA ASP A 64 -7.29 -10.18 -8.03
C ASP A 64 -8.04 -9.05 -7.30
N VAL A 65 -7.29 -8.10 -6.73
CA VAL A 65 -7.83 -6.92 -6.06
C VAL A 65 -8.52 -6.00 -7.06
N PHE A 66 -7.91 -5.78 -8.22
CA PHE A 66 -8.49 -5.00 -9.33
C PHE A 66 -9.82 -5.56 -9.82
N VAL A 67 -9.95 -6.88 -9.94
CA VAL A 67 -11.20 -7.53 -10.36
C VAL A 67 -12.24 -7.53 -9.24
N SER A 68 -11.86 -7.95 -8.03
CA SER A 68 -12.78 -8.12 -6.91
C SER A 68 -13.24 -6.80 -6.28
N ARG A 69 -12.45 -5.73 -6.45
CA ARG A 69 -12.61 -4.41 -5.80
C ARG A 69 -12.68 -4.51 -4.27
N LYS A 70 -12.03 -5.52 -3.68
CA LYS A 70 -12.01 -5.80 -2.24
C LYS A 70 -10.60 -6.13 -1.78
N GLY A 71 -10.27 -5.78 -0.55
CA GLY A 71 -8.99 -6.12 0.06
C GLY A 71 -8.79 -5.42 1.40
N VAL A 72 -7.56 -5.48 1.89
CA VAL A 72 -7.07 -4.75 3.06
C VAL A 72 -5.95 -3.76 2.69
N CYS A 73 -5.35 -3.08 3.68
CA CYS A 73 -4.33 -2.05 3.43
C CYS A 73 -3.13 -2.55 2.61
N GLN A 74 -2.69 -3.78 2.85
CA GLN A 74 -1.66 -4.45 2.06
C GLN A 74 -2.03 -4.56 0.57
N ASP A 75 -3.26 -4.95 0.29
CA ASP A 75 -3.74 -5.20 -1.07
C ASP A 75 -3.82 -3.90 -1.86
N PHE A 76 -4.33 -2.84 -1.24
CA PHE A 76 -4.43 -1.53 -1.87
C PHE A 76 -3.08 -0.88 -2.12
N ALA A 77 -2.14 -1.03 -1.17
CA ALA A 77 -0.76 -0.58 -1.36
C ALA A 77 -0.08 -1.33 -2.52
N ASN A 78 -0.22 -2.66 -2.59
CA ASN A 78 0.35 -3.47 -3.66
C ASN A 78 -0.26 -3.15 -5.03
N LEU A 79 -1.58 -2.94 -5.10
CA LEU A 79 -2.24 -2.49 -6.32
C LEU A 79 -1.70 -1.13 -6.77
N PHE A 80 -1.64 -0.14 -5.87
CA PHE A 80 -1.13 1.19 -6.21
C PHE A 80 0.34 1.15 -6.69
N ILE A 81 1.20 0.36 -6.02
CA ILE A 81 2.59 0.14 -6.45
C ILE A 81 2.64 -0.48 -7.84
N CYS A 82 1.84 -1.50 -8.10
CA CYS A 82 1.78 -2.16 -9.40
C CYS A 82 1.43 -1.16 -10.51
N LEU A 83 0.38 -0.35 -10.32
CA LEU A 83 -0.02 0.67 -11.29
C LEU A 83 1.08 1.72 -11.51
N CYS A 84 1.74 2.20 -10.45
CA CYS A 84 2.87 3.12 -10.59
C CYS A 84 4.00 2.52 -11.43
N ARG A 85 4.36 1.26 -11.18
CA ARG A 85 5.43 0.57 -11.90
C ARG A 85 5.10 0.30 -13.36
N LEU A 86 3.83 0.01 -13.69
CA LEU A 86 3.38 -0.08 -15.08
C LEU A 86 3.52 1.26 -15.83
N LEU A 87 3.39 2.38 -15.12
CA LEU A 87 3.70 3.72 -15.63
C LEU A 87 5.20 4.07 -15.59
N SER A 88 6.08 3.10 -15.31
CA SER A 88 7.53 3.30 -15.15
C SER A 88 7.92 4.28 -14.02
N ILE A 89 7.06 4.41 -13.01
CA ILE A 89 7.29 5.25 -11.83
C ILE A 89 7.84 4.36 -10.71
N PRO A 90 9.01 4.67 -10.12
CA PRO A 90 9.54 3.87 -9.02
C PRO A 90 8.64 3.94 -7.78
N ALA A 91 8.16 2.79 -7.34
CA ALA A 91 7.29 2.67 -6.17
C ALA A 91 7.72 1.51 -5.26
N ARG A 92 7.57 1.70 -3.94
CA ARG A 92 7.92 0.70 -2.92
C ARG A 92 6.84 0.57 -1.86
N TYR A 93 6.83 -0.59 -1.24
CA TYR A 93 5.94 -0.92 -0.13
C TYR A 93 6.51 -0.38 1.17
N ARG A 94 5.65 0.17 2.02
CA ARG A 94 5.99 0.59 3.37
C ARG A 94 4.98 0.03 4.36
N VAL A 95 5.48 -0.43 5.50
CA VAL A 95 4.67 -0.86 6.64
C VAL A 95 5.05 -0.06 7.88
N GLY A 96 4.09 0.11 8.78
CA GLY A 96 4.27 0.84 10.02
C GLY A 96 2.98 0.95 10.81
N TYR A 97 2.75 2.10 11.43
CA TYR A 97 1.56 2.40 12.22
C TYR A 97 0.99 3.74 11.81
N ILE A 98 -0.32 3.93 12.00
CA ILE A 98 -0.97 5.23 11.84
C ILE A 98 -1.43 5.71 13.21
N PHE A 99 -1.10 6.96 13.55
CA PHE A 99 -1.75 7.65 14.65
C PHE A 99 -3.15 8.10 14.24
N THR A 100 -4.18 7.66 14.95
CA THR A 100 -5.58 7.97 14.64
C THR A 100 -6.21 8.99 15.58
N GLY A 101 -5.42 9.78 16.32
CA GLY A 101 -5.97 10.86 17.14
C GLY A 101 -6.52 12.02 16.29
N GLY A 102 -7.67 12.60 16.68
CA GLY A 102 -8.27 13.75 16.01
C GLY A 102 -9.05 13.41 14.73
N ALA A 103 -8.68 13.97 13.57
CA ALA A 103 -9.44 13.91 12.29
C ALA A 103 -9.66 12.50 11.68
N TYR A 104 -9.21 11.46 12.38
CA TYR A 104 -9.35 10.05 12.03
C TYR A 104 -10.25 9.29 13.02
N GLU A 105 -10.98 9.98 13.90
CA GLU A 105 -11.89 9.39 14.90
C GLU A 105 -12.96 8.44 14.32
N GLU A 106 -13.42 8.65 13.08
CA GLU A 106 -14.34 7.70 12.41
C GLU A 106 -13.63 6.51 11.73
N ARG A 107 -12.29 6.45 11.76
CA ARG A 107 -11.47 5.47 11.02
C ARG A 107 -10.88 4.37 11.95
N LEU A 108 -11.54 4.18 13.10
CA LEU A 108 -11.13 3.36 14.26
C LEU A 108 -10.81 1.88 14.00
N GLU A 109 -11.18 1.29 12.86
CA GLU A 109 -10.86 -0.13 12.62
C GLU A 109 -9.36 -0.41 12.35
N GLN A 110 -8.52 0.62 12.27
CA GLN A 110 -7.09 0.51 11.93
C GLN A 110 -6.11 0.93 13.05
N ALA A 111 -6.60 1.42 14.19
CA ALA A 111 -5.76 2.08 15.21
C ALA A 111 -4.79 1.14 15.96
N ASP A 112 -5.13 -0.15 16.07
CA ASP A 112 -4.39 -1.12 16.90
C ASP A 112 -3.55 -2.13 16.10
N ALA A 113 -3.53 -2.03 14.76
CA ALA A 113 -2.84 -2.96 13.88
C ALA A 113 -1.80 -2.27 12.99
N SER A 114 -0.80 -3.03 12.54
CA SER A 114 0.17 -2.54 11.55
C SER A 114 -0.55 -2.08 10.28
N HIS A 115 -0.16 -0.90 9.76
CA HIS A 115 -0.69 -0.34 8.53
C HIS A 115 0.32 -0.41 7.39
N ALA A 116 -0.19 -0.47 6.16
CA ALA A 116 0.61 -0.52 4.95
C ALA A 116 0.19 0.55 3.94
N TRP A 117 1.19 1.15 3.29
CA TRP A 117 1.00 2.17 2.26
C TRP A 117 2.11 2.12 1.21
N ALA A 118 1.98 2.93 0.16
CA ALA A 118 2.96 3.01 -0.93
C ALA A 118 3.84 4.25 -0.78
N GLU A 119 5.10 4.16 -1.17
CA GLU A 119 5.93 5.33 -1.44
C GLU A 119 6.36 5.37 -2.90
N VAL A 120 6.29 6.55 -3.49
CA VAL A 120 6.65 6.81 -4.87
C VAL A 120 7.84 7.77 -4.89
N TYR A 121 8.86 7.47 -5.71
CA TYR A 121 9.99 8.36 -5.88
C TYR A 121 9.65 9.44 -6.91
N LEU A 122 9.64 10.68 -6.46
CA LEU A 122 9.43 11.85 -7.29
C LEU A 122 10.76 12.60 -7.46
N PRO A 123 11.11 13.03 -8.69
CA PRO A 123 12.29 13.84 -8.91
C PRO A 123 12.33 15.06 -7.99
N TYR A 124 13.51 15.40 -7.47
CA TYR A 124 13.77 16.56 -6.59
C TYR A 124 13.12 16.54 -5.21
N THR A 125 12.05 15.76 -4.98
CA THR A 125 11.37 15.66 -3.67
C THR A 125 11.64 14.35 -2.94
N GLY A 126 12.15 13.32 -3.64
CA GLY A 126 12.44 12.01 -3.06
C GLY A 126 11.18 11.16 -2.87
N TRP A 127 11.19 10.29 -1.87
CA TRP A 127 10.09 9.37 -1.58
C TRP A 127 8.91 10.09 -0.94
N ARG A 128 7.77 10.05 -1.62
CA ARG A 128 6.49 10.59 -1.14
C ARG A 128 5.50 9.45 -0.90
N GLY A 129 4.84 9.46 0.25
CA GLY A 129 3.91 8.39 0.63
C GLY A 129 2.49 8.66 0.17
N PHE A 130 1.81 7.61 -0.27
CA PHE A 130 0.42 7.58 -0.69
C PHE A 130 -0.27 6.43 0.04
N ASP A 131 -1.40 6.72 0.65
CA ASP A 131 -2.23 5.78 1.40
C ASP A 131 -3.56 5.57 0.66
N PRO A 132 -3.66 4.53 -0.20
CA PRO A 132 -4.87 4.27 -0.98
C PRO A 132 -6.01 3.72 -0.12
N THR A 133 -5.70 3.24 1.08
CA THR A 133 -6.69 2.78 2.05
C THR A 133 -7.48 3.93 2.64
N ASN A 134 -6.81 5.09 2.79
CA ASN A 134 -7.39 6.30 3.39
C ASN A 134 -7.59 7.44 2.37
N GLY A 135 -7.20 7.24 1.10
CA GLY A 135 -7.26 8.25 0.06
C GLY A 135 -6.38 9.48 0.32
N ALA A 136 -5.36 9.33 1.16
CA ALA A 136 -4.55 10.42 1.70
C ALA A 136 -3.08 10.33 1.26
N THR A 137 -2.35 11.44 1.36
CA THR A 137 -0.87 11.42 1.32
C THR A 137 -0.37 11.02 2.70
N ALA A 138 0.66 10.17 2.78
CA ALA A 138 1.26 9.81 4.06
C ALA A 138 1.97 11.02 4.68
N ALA A 139 1.68 11.30 5.95
CA ALA A 139 2.12 12.49 6.66
C ALA A 139 2.76 12.13 8.01
N GLN A 140 2.76 13.07 8.97
CA GLN A 140 3.37 12.87 10.30
C GLN A 140 2.68 11.75 11.09
N ASP A 141 1.43 11.43 10.75
CA ASP A 141 0.66 10.36 11.39
C ASP A 141 1.12 8.96 10.96
N HIS A 142 1.95 8.83 9.92
CA HIS A 142 2.45 7.55 9.40
C HIS A 142 3.84 7.21 9.97
N ILE A 143 3.87 6.44 11.06
CA ILE A 143 5.11 6.01 11.72
C ILE A 143 5.72 4.84 10.94
N ARG A 144 6.91 5.07 10.36
CA ARG A 144 7.58 4.13 9.45
C ARG A 144 8.30 3.02 10.23
N VAL A 145 8.10 1.76 9.85
CA VAL A 145 8.81 0.61 10.45
C VAL A 145 9.73 -0.06 9.43
N ALA A 146 9.22 -0.50 8.28
CA ALA A 146 10.01 -1.19 7.25
C ALA A 146 9.59 -0.80 5.83
N CYS A 147 10.44 -1.10 4.84
CA CYS A 147 10.10 -0.94 3.42
C CYS A 147 10.72 -2.04 2.55
N GLY A 148 10.04 -2.41 1.46
CA GLY A 148 10.42 -3.48 0.55
C GLY A 148 9.82 -3.30 -0.84
N ARG A 149 10.04 -4.23 -1.77
CA ARG A 149 9.42 -4.16 -3.11
C ARG A 149 7.93 -4.50 -3.04
N ASN A 150 7.54 -5.35 -2.12
CA ASN A 150 6.17 -5.78 -1.84
C ASN A 150 6.07 -6.18 -0.36
N TYR A 151 4.95 -6.76 0.04
CA TYR A 151 4.72 -7.26 1.40
C TYR A 151 5.80 -8.23 1.89
N LEU A 152 6.21 -9.22 1.07
CA LEU A 152 7.16 -10.26 1.47
C LEU A 152 8.51 -9.69 1.91
N ASP A 153 8.97 -8.63 1.24
CA ASP A 153 10.23 -7.93 1.54
C ASP A 153 10.15 -7.02 2.78
N ALA A 154 8.95 -6.75 3.29
CA ALA A 154 8.70 -5.79 4.36
C ALA A 154 7.98 -6.40 5.58
N THR A 155 7.72 -7.70 5.59
CA THR A 155 6.99 -8.37 6.66
C THR A 155 7.74 -8.23 8.00
N PRO A 156 7.14 -7.60 9.04
CA PRO A 156 7.80 -7.40 10.34
C PRO A 156 7.96 -8.71 11.14
N THR A 157 7.21 -9.75 10.79
CA THR A 157 7.31 -11.09 11.38
C THR A 157 7.51 -12.12 10.26
N GLY A 158 8.58 -12.92 10.37
CA GLY A 158 8.91 -13.96 9.39
C GLY A 158 9.62 -15.14 10.06
N GLY A 159 9.22 -16.36 9.71
CA GLY A 159 9.79 -17.58 10.27
C GLY A 159 9.36 -18.82 9.50
N THR A 160 10.12 -19.91 9.64
CA THR A 160 9.82 -21.21 9.03
C THR A 160 9.68 -22.26 10.14
N ILE A 161 8.55 -22.98 10.18
CA ILE A 161 8.35 -24.06 11.15
C ILE A 161 8.93 -25.34 10.56
N PHE A 162 10.08 -25.79 11.07
CA PHE A 162 10.83 -26.92 10.49
C PHE A 162 10.36 -28.31 10.96
N LYS A 163 9.55 -28.44 12.04
CA LYS A 163 8.95 -29.71 12.49
C LYS A 163 7.98 -29.49 13.66
N GLY A 164 6.84 -30.21 13.68
CA GLY A 164 6.01 -30.41 14.89
C GLY A 164 5.33 -29.18 15.47
N GLY A 165 4.79 -28.28 14.62
CA GLY A 165 4.12 -27.06 15.07
C GLY A 165 2.85 -27.33 15.87
N GLY A 166 2.92 -27.14 17.18
CA GLY A 166 1.74 -26.85 17.99
C GLY A 166 1.14 -25.49 17.60
N GLY A 167 -0.06 -25.19 18.08
CA GLY A 167 -0.66 -23.87 17.89
C GLY A 167 0.13 -22.81 18.66
N GLU A 168 0.97 -22.05 17.96
CA GLU A 168 1.69 -20.91 18.51
C GLU A 168 0.83 -19.65 18.39
N THR A 169 0.73 -18.86 19.47
CA THR A 169 0.02 -17.58 19.47
C THR A 169 1.00 -16.45 19.75
N LEU A 170 1.19 -15.57 18.77
CA LEU A 170 1.96 -14.34 18.93
C LEU A 170 0.99 -13.19 19.23
N LYS A 171 1.18 -12.51 20.37
CA LYS A 171 0.43 -11.30 20.71
C LYS A 171 1.36 -10.09 20.60
N VAL A 172 0.93 -9.07 19.84
CA VAL A 172 1.64 -7.80 19.69
C VAL A 172 0.65 -6.69 20.07
N GLU A 173 1.08 -5.75 20.89
CA GLU A 173 0.31 -4.55 21.27
C GLU A 173 1.22 -3.34 21.02
N VAL A 174 0.72 -2.34 20.29
CA VAL A 174 1.43 -1.09 20.01
C VAL A 174 0.52 0.06 20.37
N ARG A 175 1.04 1.05 21.11
CA ARG A 175 0.34 2.29 21.44
C ARG A 175 1.09 3.45 20.82
N VAL A 176 0.36 4.31 20.14
CA VAL A 176 0.87 5.54 19.54
C VAL A 176 0.17 6.71 20.21
N GLU A 177 0.95 7.61 20.79
CA GLU A 177 0.45 8.77 21.53
C GLU A 177 1.10 10.04 20.99
N GLN A 178 0.33 11.13 20.95
CA GLN A 178 0.87 12.45 20.64
C GLN A 178 1.71 12.93 21.82
N THR A 179 2.94 13.35 21.56
CA THR A 179 3.80 13.99 22.57
C THR A 179 3.52 15.49 22.60
N GLU A 180 3.34 16.06 23.79
CA GLU A 180 3.30 17.51 23.96
C GLU A 180 4.71 18.08 23.72
N ASP A 181 4.85 19.03 22.80
CA ASP A 181 6.13 19.71 22.55
C ASP A 181 6.55 20.49 23.81
N SER A 182 7.79 20.25 24.27
CA SER A 182 8.45 20.98 25.37
C SER A 182 9.24 22.19 24.85
#